data_AF-A0A512PQK1-F1
#
_entry.id   AF-A0A512PQK1-F1
#
_cell.length_a   1.000
_cell.length_b   1.000
_cell.length_c   1.000
_cell.angle_alpha   90.00
_cell.angle_beta   90.00
_cell.angle_gamma   90.00
#
_symmetry.space_group_name_H-M   'P 1'
#
loop_
_entity.id
_entity.type
_entity.pdbx_description
1 polymer ?
#
loop_
_entity_poly.entity_id
_entity_poly.type
_entity_poly.pdbx_seq_one_letter_code
_entity_poly.pdbx_strand_id
1 'polypeptide(L)'
;MRANMFAFAFGIFALVVGVIIDLFGLFNQFMSLDSGKTVLTGSITFLLGLAFLSLPNRIERYLGEAVVTLGLLYYFYIQTNNLWVAIIIVAIIAAVMEYGLKHR
;
A
#
# COMPACT_ATOMS: atom_id res chain seq x y z
N MET A 1 10.17 -26.35 -5.67
CA MET A 1 9.03 -25.99 -4.80
C MET A 1 7.89 -25.54 -5.69
N ARG A 2 6.72 -26.20 -5.69
CA ARG A 2 5.52 -25.61 -6.32
C ARG A 2 5.19 -24.39 -5.47
N ALA A 3 5.47 -23.18 -5.98
CA ALA A 3 4.95 -21.96 -5.36
C ALA A 3 3.47 -22.19 -5.10
N ASN A 4 3.01 -21.94 -3.87
CA ASN A 4 1.63 -22.17 -3.49
C ASN A 4 0.74 -21.37 -4.45
N MET A 5 0.12 -22.03 -5.43
CA MET A 5 -0.59 -21.36 -6.53
C MET A 5 -1.67 -20.42 -6.00
N PHE A 6 -2.24 -20.77 -4.84
CA PHE A 6 -3.14 -19.91 -4.09
C PHE A 6 -2.47 -18.59 -3.67
N ALA A 7 -1.30 -18.64 -3.04
CA ALA A 7 -0.62 -17.44 -2.57
C ALA A 7 -0.26 -16.49 -3.72
N PHE A 8 0.20 -17.04 -4.84
CA PHE A 8 0.48 -16.27 -6.04
C PHE A 8 -0.79 -15.62 -6.63
N ALA A 9 -1.85 -16.40 -6.84
CA ALA A 9 -3.11 -15.90 -7.38
C ALA A 9 -3.78 -14.86 -6.46
N PHE A 10 -3.80 -15.13 -5.15
CA PHE A 10 -4.30 -14.20 -4.15
C PHE A 10 -3.49 -12.91 -4.12
N GLY A 11 -2.16 -13.02 -4.22
CA GLY A 11 -1.29 -11.86 -4.26
C GLY A 11 -1.60 -10.94 -5.45
N ILE A 12 -1.74 -11.50 -6.66
CA ILE A 12 -2.15 -10.73 -7.85
C ILE A 12 -3.53 -10.10 -7.65
N PHE A 13 -4.50 -10.87 -7.17
CA PHE A 13 -5.85 -10.38 -6.91
C PHE A 13 -5.83 -9.19 -5.95
N ALA A 14 -5.10 -9.29 -4.84
CA ALA A 14 -5.00 -8.23 -3.85
C ALA A 14 -4.29 -6.97 -4.38
N LEU A 15 -3.27 -7.11 -5.25
CA LEU A 15 -2.67 -5.96 -5.94
C LEU A 15 -3.69 -5.22 -6.80
N VAL A 16 -4.44 -5.96 -7.63
CA VAL A 16 -5.41 -5.37 -8.54
C VAL A 16 -6.54 -4.69 -7.77
N VAL A 17 -7.12 -5.37 -6.80
CA VAL A 17 -8.19 -4.82 -5.96
C VAL A 17 -7.70 -3.62 -5.16
N GLY A 18 -6.49 -3.69 -4.60
CA GLY A 18 -5.88 -2.58 -3.87
C GLY A 18 -5.78 -1.31 -4.70
N VAL A 19 -5.23 -1.40 -5.92
CA VAL A 19 -5.14 -0.24 -6.84
C VAL A 19 -6.51 0.30 -7.23
N ILE A 20 -7.47 -0.57 -7.50
CA ILE A 20 -8.82 -0.13 -7.88
C ILE A 20 -9.47 0.65 -6.74
N ILE A 21 -9.35 0.15 -5.50
CA ILE A 21 -9.89 0.83 -4.31
C ILE A 21 -9.16 2.16 -4.08
N ASP A 22 -7.84 2.21 -4.22
CA ASP A 22 -7.07 3.45 -4.08
C ASP A 22 -7.50 4.50 -5.09
N LEU A 23 -7.59 4.14 -6.38
CA LEU A 23 -8.02 5.06 -7.42
C LEU A 23 -9.48 5.49 -7.19
N PHE A 24 -10.37 4.56 -6.84
CA PHE A 24 -11.74 4.90 -6.50
C PHE A 24 -11.81 5.90 -5.34
N GLY A 25 -11.07 5.66 -4.26
CA GLY A 25 -10.98 6.56 -3.11
C GLY A 25 -10.42 7.93 -3.49
N LEU A 26 -9.37 7.99 -4.32
CA LEU A 26 -8.80 9.26 -4.77
C LEU A 26 -9.78 10.08 -5.61
N PHE A 27 -10.50 9.46 -6.54
CA PHE A 27 -11.41 10.19 -7.43
C PHE A 27 -12.79 10.45 -6.80
N ASN A 28 -13.23 9.62 -5.85
CA ASN A 28 -14.49 9.81 -5.15
C ASN A 28 -14.28 10.60 -3.85
N GLN A 29 -14.73 11.85 -3.83
CA GLN A 29 -14.61 12.78 -2.69
C GLN A 29 -13.15 13.12 -2.32
N PHE A 30 -12.34 13.44 -3.33
CA PHE A 30 -10.96 13.87 -3.13
C PHE A 30 -10.80 14.89 -2.00
N MET A 31 -9.75 14.75 -1.19
CA MET A 31 -9.45 15.57 -0.01
C MET A 31 -10.46 15.47 1.14
N SER A 32 -11.35 14.46 1.13
CA SER A 32 -12.20 14.14 2.28
C SER A 32 -11.59 13.04 3.16
N LEU A 33 -12.00 13.02 4.44
CA LEU A 33 -11.62 11.95 5.37
C LEU A 33 -12.07 10.57 4.86
N ASP A 34 -13.24 10.49 4.23
CA ASP A 34 -13.80 9.24 3.72
C ASP A 34 -13.04 8.73 2.50
N SER A 35 -12.59 9.63 1.63
CA SER A 35 -11.62 9.33 0.57
C SER A 35 -10.31 8.79 1.15
N GLY A 36 -9.75 9.48 2.16
CA GLY A 36 -8.53 9.04 2.84
C GLY A 36 -8.63 7.63 3.42
N LYS A 37 -9.75 7.30 4.09
CA LYS A 37 -9.99 5.95 4.63
C LYS A 37 -10.10 4.89 3.53
N THR A 38 -10.71 5.25 2.41
CA THR A 38 -10.85 4.35 1.25
C THR A 38 -9.47 4.05 0.66
N VAL A 39 -8.63 5.06 0.46
CA VAL A 39 -7.24 4.91 0.01
C VAL A 39 -6.40 4.14 1.03
N LEU A 40 -6.59 4.34 2.33
CA LEU A 40 -5.92 3.51 3.34
C LEU A 40 -6.26 2.02 3.17
N THR A 41 -7.53 1.72 2.90
CA THR A 41 -8.01 0.35 2.70
C THR A 41 -7.41 -0.29 1.45
N GLY A 42 -7.35 0.44 0.34
CA GLY A 42 -6.74 -0.03 -0.91
C GLY A 42 -5.24 -0.26 -0.76
N SER A 43 -4.52 0.68 -0.13
CA SER A 43 -3.09 0.58 0.14
C SER A 43 -2.72 -0.60 1.06
N ILE A 44 -3.50 -0.87 2.11
CA ILE A 44 -3.30 -2.06 2.95
C ILE A 44 -3.56 -3.35 2.16
N THR A 45 -4.61 -3.37 1.33
CA THR A 45 -4.93 -4.52 0.47
C THR A 45 -3.80 -4.78 -0.53
N PHE A 46 -3.25 -3.71 -1.11
CA PHE A 46 -2.11 -3.78 -2.02
C PHE A 46 -0.85 -4.31 -1.31
N LEU A 47 -0.56 -3.82 -0.10
CA LEU A 47 0.55 -4.32 0.71
C LEU A 47 0.44 -5.81 1.01
N LEU A 48 -0.77 -6.30 1.32
CA LEU A 48 -1.00 -7.74 1.46
C LEU A 48 -0.68 -8.47 0.17
N GLY A 49 -1.08 -7.94 -0.98
CA GLY A 49 -0.72 -8.49 -2.30
C GLY A 49 0.79 -8.62 -2.50
N LEU A 50 1.56 -7.58 -2.18
CA LEU A 50 3.03 -7.59 -2.24
C LEU A 50 3.62 -8.66 -1.33
N ALA A 51 3.10 -8.75 -0.10
CA ALA A 51 3.57 -9.72 0.89
C ALA A 51 3.33 -11.17 0.42
N PHE A 52 2.19 -11.45 -0.24
CA PHE A 52 1.87 -12.78 -0.76
C PHE A 52 2.66 -13.14 -2.02
N LEU A 53 2.89 -12.18 -2.92
CA LEU A 53 3.67 -12.39 -4.14
C LEU A 53 5.14 -12.67 -3.87
N SER A 54 5.66 -12.29 -2.69
CA SER A 54 7.04 -12.59 -2.27
C SER A 54 8.06 -12.15 -3.33
N LEU A 55 7.82 -10.99 -3.95
CA LEU A 55 8.66 -10.51 -5.05
C LEU A 55 10.10 -10.33 -4.54
N PRO A 56 11.11 -10.90 -5.22
CA PRO A 56 12.51 -10.64 -4.88
C PRO A 56 12.82 -9.14 -5.00
N ASN A 57 13.95 -8.67 -4.43
CA ASN A 57 14.45 -7.29 -4.50
C ASN A 57 14.61 -6.79 -5.96
N ARG A 58 13.49 -6.47 -6.61
CA ARG A 58 13.39 -6.01 -7.99
C ARG A 58 12.54 -4.75 -8.02
N ILE A 59 12.61 -4.06 -9.14
CA ILE A 59 11.96 -2.76 -9.32
C ILE A 59 10.45 -2.82 -9.09
N GLU A 60 9.80 -3.94 -9.42
CA GLU A 60 8.35 -4.12 -9.25
C GLU A 60 7.93 -4.04 -7.78
N ARG A 61 8.76 -4.54 -6.86
CA ARG A 61 8.48 -4.45 -5.43
C ARG A 61 8.56 -3.02 -4.93
N TYR A 62 9.64 -2.30 -5.27
CA TYR A 62 9.82 -0.91 -4.87
C TYR A 62 8.76 0.02 -5.46
N LEU A 63 8.34 -0.23 -6.71
CA LEU A 63 7.21 0.48 -7.30
C LEU A 63 5.93 0.23 -6.50
N GLY A 64 5.68 -1.02 -6.11
CA GLY A 64 4.54 -1.36 -5.27
C GLY A 64 4.59 -0.71 -3.90
N GLU A 65 5.74 -0.73 -3.23
CA GLU A 65 5.95 -0.06 -1.95
C GLU A 65 5.76 1.45 -2.07
N ALA A 66 6.18 2.07 -3.17
CA ALA A 66 5.94 3.49 -3.44
C ALA A 66 4.44 3.79 -3.54
N VAL A 67 3.66 2.94 -4.22
CA VAL A 67 2.18 3.08 -4.30
C VAL A 67 1.56 3.06 -2.92
N VAL A 68 1.90 2.06 -2.09
CA VAL A 68 1.41 1.96 -0.69
C VAL A 68 1.82 3.18 0.12
N THR A 69 3.07 3.60 0.00
CA THR A 69 3.62 4.75 0.74
C THR A 69 2.89 6.04 0.37
N LEU A 70 2.57 6.25 -0.90
CA LEU A 70 1.81 7.41 -1.38
C LEU A 70 0.37 7.40 -0.87
N GLY A 71 -0.31 6.26 -0.87
CA GLY A 71 -1.67 6.16 -0.33
C GLY A 71 -1.73 6.37 1.18
N LEU A 72 -0.75 5.85 1.93
CA LEU A 72 -0.59 6.13 3.35
C LEU A 72 -0.33 7.62 3.60
N LEU A 73 0.53 8.26 2.80
CA LEU A 73 0.80 9.69 2.90
C LEU A 73 -0.45 10.52 2.67
N TYR A 74 -1.25 10.17 1.66
CA TYR A 74 -2.52 10.82 1.40
C TYR A 74 -3.46 10.72 2.61
N TYR A 75 -3.66 9.52 3.16
CA TYR A 75 -4.49 9.32 4.34
C TYR A 75 -4.01 10.14 5.54
N PHE A 76 -2.74 10.01 5.92
CA PHE A 76 -2.21 10.70 7.10
C PHE A 76 -2.17 12.21 6.93
N TYR A 77 -1.93 12.71 5.72
CA TYR A 77 -2.01 14.12 5.42
C TYR A 77 -3.43 14.67 5.65
N ILE A 78 -4.46 13.99 5.13
CA ILE A 78 -5.85 14.40 5.36
C ILE A 78 -6.25 14.28 6.84
N GLN A 79 -5.84 13.20 7.50
CA GLN A 79 -6.18 12.93 8.89
C GLN A 79 -5.57 13.95 9.86
N THR A 80 -4.32 14.36 9.61
CA THR A 80 -3.57 15.26 10.50
C THR A 80 -3.64 16.72 10.08
N ASN A 81 -4.00 16.99 8.82
CA ASN A 81 -3.86 18.29 8.16
C ASN A 81 -2.44 18.89 8.32
N ASN A 82 -1.42 18.05 8.48
CA ASN A 82 -0.04 18.46 8.69
C ASN A 82 0.91 17.54 7.92
N LEU A 83 1.48 18.08 6.84
CA LEU A 83 2.36 17.32 5.94
C LEU A 83 3.58 16.75 6.65
N TRP A 84 4.20 17.47 7.59
CA TRP A 84 5.40 17.00 8.29
C TRP A 84 5.11 15.82 9.19
N VAL A 85 3.99 15.87 9.91
CA VAL A 85 3.55 14.75 10.76
C VAL A 85 3.25 13.52 9.91
N ALA A 86 2.54 13.71 8.79
CA ALA A 86 2.25 12.63 7.85
C ALA A 86 3.52 11.99 7.28
N ILE A 87 4.50 12.81 6.85
CA ILE A 87 5.79 12.32 6.33
C ILE A 87 6.53 11.46 7.38
N ILE A 88 6.60 11.92 8.64
CA ILE A 88 7.30 11.18 9.70
C ILE A 88 6.63 9.82 9.92
N ILE A 89 5.30 9.79 10.04
CA ILE A 89 4.54 8.55 10.24
C ILE A 89 4.78 7.58 9.08
N VAL A 90 4.66 8.08 7.85
CA VAL A 90 4.82 7.27 6.64
C VAL A 90 6.24 6.77 6.48
N ALA A 91 7.25 7.57 6.79
CA ALA A 91 8.65 7.15 6.75
C ALA A 91 8.92 5.97 7.70
N ILE A 92 8.36 6.01 8.91
CA ILE A 92 8.46 4.91 9.88
C ILE A 92 7.75 3.66 9.34
N ILE A 93 6.52 3.79 8.85
CA ILE A 93 5.76 2.66 8.31
C ILE A 93 6.46 2.04 7.09
N ALA A 94 6.97 2.87 6.18
CA ALA A 94 7.70 2.41 5.00
C ALA A 94 8.98 1.65 5.38
N ALA A 95 9.72 2.13 6.39
CA ALA A 95 10.89 1.41 6.89
C ALA A 95 10.53 0.05 7.50
N VAL A 96 9.44 -0.02 8.27
CA VAL A 96 8.94 -1.29 8.85
C VAL A 96 8.46 -2.24 7.74
N MET A 97 7.78 -1.72 6.73
CA MET A 97 7.30 -2.45 5.57
C MET A 97 8.47 -3.07 4.78
N GLU A 98 9.46 -2.28 4.38
CA GLU A 98 10.66 -2.77 3.67
C GLU A 98 11.41 -3.81 4.52
N TYR A 99 11.58 -3.56 5.82
CA TYR A 99 12.21 -4.54 6.71
C TYR A 99 11.45 -5.87 6.71
N GLY A 100 10.12 -5.83 6.86
CA GLY A 100 9.26 -7.00 6.90
C GLY A 100 9.15 -7.77 5.58
N LEU A 101 9.20 -7.07 4.44
CA LEU A 101 9.21 -7.69 3.11
C LEU A 101 10.57 -8.30 2.78
N LYS A 102 11.67 -7.72 3.27
CA LYS A 102 13.03 -8.19 3.01
C LYS A 102 13.44 -9.40 3.85
N HIS A 103 12.96 -9.53 5.08
CA HIS A 103 13.37 -10.59 6.02
C HIS A 103 12.30 -11.68 6.21
N ARG A 104 11.46 -11.90 5.19
CA ARG A 104 10.37 -12.87 5.22
C ARG A 104 10.79 -14.27 4.78
#